data_AF-A0AAE0E7K3-F1
#
_entry.id   AF-A0AAE0E7K3-F1
#
_cell.length_a   1.000
_cell.length_b   1.000
_cell.length_c   1.000
_cell.angle_alpha   90.00
_cell.angle_beta   90.00
_cell.angle_gamma   90.00
#
_symmetry.space_group_name_H-M   'P 1'
#
loop_
_entity.id
_entity.type
_entity.pdbx_description
1 polymer ?
#
loop_
_entity_poly.entity_id
_entity_poly.type
_entity_poly.pdbx_seq_one_letter_code
_entity_poly.pdbx_strand_id
1 'polypeptide(L)'
;MVQFSEKWAEADRLNDTITPYVRGNLTMNEKEARKLQVIHGRGSWYETGVKILVNLDDATCDCGMWQMNGLPCMHAIAVYMNNKEFPHNRVHWFYSNEAWKLTYKGVINLILDESR
;
A
#
# COMPACT_ATOMS: atom_id res chain seq x y z
N MET A 1 27.54 -9.10 -7.78
CA MET A 1 26.98 -9.10 -6.41
C MET A 1 26.83 -7.64 -5.94
N VAL A 2 25.96 -6.84 -6.57
CA VAL A 2 25.92 -5.36 -6.35
C VAL A 2 24.49 -4.81 -6.25
N GLN A 3 23.58 -5.25 -7.12
CA GLN A 3 22.22 -4.69 -7.21
C GLN A 3 21.34 -4.92 -5.95
N PHE A 4 21.43 -6.10 -5.32
CA PHE A 4 20.63 -6.40 -4.12
C PHE A 4 21.12 -5.68 -2.88
N SER A 5 22.43 -5.58 -2.69
CA SER A 5 23.02 -4.78 -1.61
C SER A 5 22.68 -3.31 -1.73
N GLU A 6 22.62 -2.78 -2.96
CA GLU A 6 22.18 -1.39 -3.20
C GLU A 6 20.72 -1.17 -2.80
N LYS A 7 19.82 -2.10 -3.17
CA LYS A 7 18.40 -2.04 -2.81
C LYS A 7 18.15 -2.18 -1.31
N TRP A 8 18.94 -3.02 -0.63
CA TRP A 8 18.89 -3.12 0.82
C TRP A 8 19.39 -1.83 1.49
N ALA A 9 20.50 -1.27 1.01
CA ALA A 9 21.04 -0.02 1.54
C ALA A 9 20.11 1.18 1.27
N GLU A 10 19.37 1.18 0.15
CA GLU A 10 18.30 2.15 -0.13
C GLU A 10 17.17 2.05 0.91
N ALA A 11 16.69 0.84 1.18
CA ALA A 11 15.69 0.58 2.21
C ALA A 11 16.17 1.00 3.61
N ASP A 12 17.46 0.84 3.90
CA ASP A 12 18.05 1.24 5.17
C ASP A 12 18.11 2.76 5.37
N ARG A 13 18.39 3.51 4.31
CA ARG A 13 18.37 4.98 4.33
C ARG A 13 16.97 5.58 4.34
N LEU A 14 15.94 4.79 4.08
CA LEU A 14 14.57 5.26 3.99
C LEU A 14 14.02 5.57 5.40
N ASN A 15 13.73 6.85 5.66
CA ASN A 15 13.11 7.31 6.92
C ASN A 15 11.58 7.18 6.87
N ASP A 16 11.09 5.98 6.55
CA ASP A 16 9.67 5.69 6.41
C ASP A 16 9.37 4.23 6.73
N THR A 17 8.13 3.96 7.14
CA THR A 17 7.64 2.61 7.43
C THR A 17 7.14 1.87 6.20
N ILE A 18 6.85 2.56 5.09
CA ILE A 18 6.40 1.97 3.82
C ILE A 18 7.37 2.27 2.67
N THR A 19 7.24 1.51 1.59
CA THR A 19 8.05 1.71 0.37
C THR A 19 7.74 3.06 -0.34
N PRO A 20 8.73 3.72 -0.99
CA PRO A 20 8.51 4.88 -1.85
C PRO A 20 7.39 4.74 -2.88
N TYR A 21 7.23 3.54 -3.47
CA TYR A 21 6.14 3.25 -4.40
C TYR A 21 4.78 3.44 -3.75
N VAL A 22 4.57 2.87 -2.56
CA VAL A 22 3.29 3.00 -1.85
C VAL A 22 3.07 4.42 -1.36
N ARG A 23 4.11 5.10 -0.88
CA ARG A 23 4.00 6.52 -0.51
C ARG A 23 3.51 7.38 -1.68
N GLY A 24 4.06 7.15 -2.88
CA GLY A 24 3.60 7.82 -4.10
C GLY A 24 2.14 7.50 -4.42
N ASN A 25 1.76 6.23 -4.34
CA ASN A 25 0.39 5.77 -4.61
C ASN A 25 -0.63 6.38 -3.62
N LEU A 26 -0.33 6.35 -2.31
CA LEU A 26 -1.17 6.95 -1.28
C LEU A 26 -1.31 8.46 -1.50
N THR A 27 -0.22 9.17 -1.76
CA THR A 27 -0.25 10.63 -2.00
C THR A 27 -1.16 10.99 -3.18
N MET A 28 -1.12 10.18 -4.24
CA MET A 28 -1.98 10.37 -5.41
C MET A 28 -3.45 10.06 -5.06
N ASN A 29 -3.71 8.91 -4.45
CA ASN A 29 -5.06 8.51 -4.07
C ASN A 29 -5.68 9.47 -3.04
N GLU A 30 -4.90 10.04 -2.12
CA GLU A 30 -5.35 11.08 -1.18
C GLU A 30 -5.80 12.36 -1.89
N LYS A 31 -5.12 12.76 -2.98
CA LYS A 31 -5.54 13.91 -3.80
C LYS A 31 -6.88 13.66 -4.46
N GLU A 32 -7.09 12.45 -4.97
CA GLU A 32 -8.35 12.07 -5.62
C GLU A 32 -9.47 11.83 -4.61
N ALA A 33 -9.15 11.24 -3.45
CA ALA A 33 -10.06 10.98 -2.35
C ALA A 33 -10.72 12.26 -1.82
N ARG A 34 -9.96 13.36 -1.72
CA ARG A 34 -10.47 14.67 -1.28
C ARG A 34 -11.62 15.22 -2.14
N LYS A 35 -11.82 14.70 -3.36
CA LYS A 35 -12.89 15.11 -4.27
C LYS A 35 -14.19 14.34 -4.02
N LEU A 36 -14.15 13.25 -3.27
CA LEU A 36 -15.28 12.37 -3.05
C LEU A 36 -16.06 12.79 -1.81
N GLN A 37 -17.38 12.72 -1.90
CA GLN A 37 -18.25 12.72 -0.74
C GLN A 37 -18.30 11.32 -0.14
N VAL A 38 -18.50 11.22 1.17
CA VAL A 38 -18.63 9.95 1.89
C VAL A 38 -19.91 9.97 2.71
N ILE A 39 -20.69 8.91 2.58
CA ILE A 39 -21.91 8.67 3.34
C ILE A 39 -21.65 7.43 4.20
N HIS A 40 -21.78 7.60 5.51
CA HIS A 40 -21.66 6.48 6.44
C HIS A 40 -22.96 5.66 6.45
N GLY A 41 -22.81 4.34 6.28
CA GLY A 41 -23.90 3.38 6.35
C GLY A 41 -24.04 2.76 7.75
N ARG A 42 -24.25 1.45 7.79
CA ARG A 42 -24.37 0.68 9.04
C ARG A 42 -23.06 -0.04 9.36
N GLY A 43 -22.58 0.09 10.60
CA GLY A 43 -21.32 -0.56 11.01
C GLY A 43 -20.14 0.01 10.21
N SER A 44 -19.28 -0.85 9.69
CA SER A 44 -18.09 -0.44 8.93
C SER A 44 -18.34 -0.21 7.43
N TRP A 45 -19.61 -0.09 7.01
CA TRP A 45 -20.00 0.16 5.62
C TRP A 45 -20.15 1.64 5.30
N TYR A 46 -19.65 2.03 4.14
CA TYR A 46 -19.70 3.40 3.61
C TYR A 46 -20.03 3.38 2.13
N GLU A 47 -20.71 4.42 1.66
CA GLU A 47 -20.95 4.70 0.25
C GLU A 47 -20.25 6.01 -0.12
N THR A 48 -19.53 6.03 -1.24
CA THR A 48 -18.92 7.27 -1.77
C THR A 48 -19.89 7.99 -2.71
N GLY A 49 -19.65 9.26 -3.00
CA GLY A 49 -20.49 10.08 -3.91
C GLY A 49 -20.61 9.55 -5.34
N VAL A 50 -19.81 8.54 -5.72
CA VAL A 50 -19.88 7.82 -7.00
C VAL A 50 -20.54 6.44 -6.88
N LYS A 51 -21.26 6.17 -5.79
CA LYS A 51 -21.98 4.91 -5.50
C LYS A 51 -21.07 3.66 -5.43
N ILE A 52 -19.85 3.85 -4.95
CA ILE A 52 -18.92 2.75 -4.63
C ILE A 52 -19.04 2.45 -3.14
N LEU A 53 -19.29 1.19 -2.79
CA LEU A 53 -19.31 0.73 -1.40
C LEU A 53 -17.90 0.37 -0.92
N VAL A 54 -17.66 0.68 0.35
CA VAL A 54 -16.42 0.40 1.06
C VAL A 54 -16.77 -0.21 2.40
N ASN A 55 -16.08 -1.29 2.78
CA ASN A 55 -16.13 -1.87 4.11
C ASN A 55 -14.74 -1.84 4.75
N LEU A 56 -14.63 -1.17 5.89
CA LEU A 56 -13.35 -1.00 6.58
C LEU A 56 -12.89 -2.23 7.36
N ASP A 57 -13.83 -3.03 7.90
CA ASP A 57 -13.49 -4.23 8.69
C ASP A 57 -12.91 -5.31 7.78
N ASP A 58 -13.55 -5.51 6.62
CA ASP A 58 -13.13 -6.51 5.63
C ASP A 58 -12.02 -5.99 4.71
N ALA A 59 -11.63 -4.70 4.83
CA ALA A 59 -10.71 -4.02 3.92
C ALA A 59 -11.10 -4.18 2.44
N THR A 60 -12.39 -4.01 2.13
CA THR A 60 -12.94 -4.18 0.78
C THR A 60 -13.50 -2.89 0.21
N CYS A 61 -13.48 -2.81 -1.13
CA CYS A 61 -14.06 -1.74 -1.90
C CYS A 61 -14.60 -2.30 -3.22
N ASP A 62 -15.77 -1.85 -3.69
CA ASP A 62 -16.38 -2.40 -4.91
C ASP A 62 -15.50 -2.21 -6.16
N CYS A 63 -14.59 -1.23 -6.16
CA CYS A 63 -13.63 -1.08 -7.24
C CYS A 63 -12.58 -2.22 -7.32
N GLY A 64 -12.53 -3.12 -6.34
CA GLY A 64 -11.66 -4.30 -6.30
C GLY A 64 -10.17 -4.01 -6.03
N MET A 65 -9.74 -2.75 -6.18
CA MET A 65 -8.31 -2.41 -6.11
C MET A 65 -7.69 -2.76 -4.76
N TRP A 66 -8.40 -2.51 -3.65
CA TRP A 66 -7.87 -2.76 -2.31
C TRP A 66 -7.64 -4.25 -2.07
N GLN A 67 -8.56 -5.09 -2.53
CA GLN A 67 -8.47 -6.54 -2.42
C GLN A 67 -7.34 -7.11 -3.29
N MET A 68 -7.15 -6.55 -4.49
CA MET A 68 -6.15 -7.03 -5.44
C MET A 68 -4.71 -6.68 -5.03
N ASN A 69 -4.49 -5.45 -4.53
CA ASN A 69 -3.14 -4.96 -4.26
C ASN A 69 -2.82 -4.79 -2.77
N GLY A 70 -3.78 -4.98 -1.85
CA GLY A 70 -3.56 -4.78 -0.42
C GLY A 70 -3.31 -3.33 -0.01
N LEU A 71 -3.63 -2.35 -0.88
CA LEU A 71 -3.47 -0.92 -0.64
C LEU A 71 -4.84 -0.22 -0.67
N PRO A 72 -5.12 0.69 0.27
CA PRO A 72 -6.37 1.44 0.24
C PRO A 72 -6.45 2.27 -1.05
N CYS A 73 -7.50 2.06 -1.83
CA CYS A 73 -7.80 2.84 -3.03
C CYS A 73 -8.33 4.24 -2.66
N MET A 74 -8.48 5.15 -3.62
CA MET A 74 -9.01 6.50 -3.35
C MET A 74 -10.37 6.52 -2.63
N HIS A 75 -11.25 5.53 -2.88
CA HIS A 75 -12.53 5.42 -2.17
C HIS A 75 -12.34 5.08 -0.69
N ALA A 76 -11.50 4.08 -0.40
CA ALA A 76 -11.17 3.68 0.96
C ALA A 76 -10.46 4.82 1.71
N ILE A 77 -9.52 5.51 1.05
CA ILE A 77 -8.84 6.67 1.62
C ILE A 77 -9.84 7.79 1.94
N ALA A 78 -10.81 8.06 1.07
CA ALA A 78 -11.84 9.07 1.34
C ALA A 78 -12.60 8.75 2.63
N VAL A 79 -12.96 7.47 2.83
CA VAL A 79 -13.61 7.00 4.05
C VAL A 79 -12.71 7.17 5.28
N TYR A 80 -11.44 6.77 5.22
CA TYR A 80 -10.51 6.97 6.33
C TYR A 80 -10.32 8.45 6.69
N MET A 81 -10.17 9.31 5.69
CA MET A 81 -10.07 10.76 5.89
C MET A 81 -11.34 11.34 6.52
N ASN A 82 -12.52 10.87 6.11
CA ASN A 82 -13.80 11.25 6.71
C ASN A 82 -13.87 10.85 8.20
N ASN A 83 -13.32 9.70 8.55
CA ASN A 83 -13.21 9.21 9.93
C ASN A 83 -12.04 9.86 10.71
N LYS A 84 -11.26 10.74 10.09
CA LYS A 84 -10.03 11.34 10.65
C LYS A 84 -8.97 10.30 11.03
N GLU A 85 -8.96 9.18 10.31
CA GLU A 85 -7.96 8.12 10.43
C GLU A 85 -6.86 8.29 9.36
N PHE A 86 -5.64 7.86 9.69
CA PHE A 86 -4.54 7.85 8.73
C PHE A 86 -4.61 6.58 7.86
N PRO A 87 -4.77 6.71 6.52
CA PRO A 87 -4.84 5.57 5.61
C PRO A 87 -3.53 4.75 5.56
N HIS A 88 -2.42 5.37 5.96
CA HIS A 88 -1.09 4.74 6.03
C HIS A 88 -1.08 3.46 6.89
N ASN A 89 -1.89 3.41 7.94
CA ASN A 89 -1.96 2.26 8.86
C ASN A 89 -2.68 1.04 8.27
N ARG A 90 -3.21 1.16 7.04
CA ARG A 90 -4.07 0.18 6.38
C ARG A 90 -3.44 -0.39 5.12
N VAL A 91 -2.16 -0.11 4.93
CA VAL A 91 -1.28 -0.71 3.93
C VAL A 91 -0.90 -2.12 4.39
N HIS A 92 -1.02 -3.10 3.50
CA HIS A 92 -0.59 -4.46 3.79
C HIS A 92 0.91 -4.53 4.13
N TRP A 93 1.28 -5.37 5.10
CA TRP A 93 2.65 -5.56 5.59
C TRP A 93 3.72 -5.75 4.50
N PHE A 94 3.37 -6.40 3.39
CA PHE A 94 4.28 -6.65 2.27
C PHE A 94 4.90 -5.39 1.67
N TYR A 95 4.29 -4.23 1.90
CA TYR A 95 4.81 -2.94 1.46
C TYR A 95 5.56 -2.16 2.54
N SER A 96 5.78 -2.76 3.70
CA SER A 96 6.60 -2.18 4.75
C SER A 96 8.07 -2.13 4.31
N ASN A 97 8.79 -1.15 4.86
CA ASN A 97 10.24 -1.09 4.71
C ASN A 97 10.92 -2.36 5.30
N GLU A 98 10.33 -2.95 6.34
CA GLU A 98 10.83 -4.20 6.91
C GLU A 98 10.72 -5.38 5.93
N ALA A 99 9.55 -5.57 5.30
CA ALA A 99 9.37 -6.58 4.25
C ALA A 99 10.32 -6.34 3.06
N TRP A 100 10.56 -5.07 2.70
CA TRP A 100 11.56 -4.71 1.70
C TRP A 100 12.95 -5.20 2.12
N LYS A 101 13.41 -4.84 3.32
CA LYS A 101 14.73 -5.26 3.85
C LYS A 101 14.88 -6.77 3.89
N LEU A 102 13.83 -7.50 4.32
CA LEU A 102 13.82 -8.97 4.34
C LEU A 102 13.98 -9.56 2.94
N THR A 103 13.28 -9.01 1.94
CA THR A 103 13.34 -9.46 0.54
C THR A 103 14.77 -9.40 -0.02
N TYR A 104 15.53 -8.37 0.33
CA TYR A 104 16.88 -8.15 -0.21
C TYR A 104 18.01 -8.44 0.78
N LYS A 105 17.72 -9.09 1.90
CA LYS A 105 18.74 -9.53 2.86
C LYS A 105 19.60 -10.67 2.30
N GLY A 106 19.03 -11.48 1.40
CA GLY A 106 19.69 -12.66 0.83
C GLY A 106 20.73 -12.33 -0.25
N VAL A 107 21.65 -13.27 -0.46
CA VAL A 107 22.62 -13.25 -1.57
C VAL A 107 22.14 -14.21 -2.64
N ILE A 108 21.93 -13.73 -3.87
CA ILE A 108 21.77 -14.62 -5.03
C ILE A 108 23.15 -15.10 -5.43
N ASN A 109 23.39 -16.40 -5.24
CA ASN A 109 24.57 -17.06 -5.78
C ASN A 109 24.38 -17.26 -7.28
N LEU A 110 25.39 -16.86 -8.06
CA LEU A 110 25.41 -17.16 -9.49
C LEU A 110 25.51 -18.68 -9.64
N ILE A 111 24.67 -19.26 -10.50
CA ILE A 111 24.87 -20.63 -10.97
C ILE A 111 26.13 -20.57 -11.83
N LEU A 112 27.18 -21.26 -11.39
CA LEU A 112 28.39 -21.40 -12.19
C LEU A 112 28.02 -22.23 -13.42
N ASP A 113 28.24 -21.69 -14.61
CA ASP A 113 28.09 -22.44 -15.85
C ASP A 113 29.20 -23.52 -15.90
N GLU A 114 28.81 -24.79 -16.00
CA GLU A 114 29.73 -25.93 -16.13
C GLU A 114 30.17 -26.16 -17.59
N SER A 115 30.10 -25.14 -18.45
CA SER A 115 30.61 -25.22 -19.82
C SER A 115 32.15 -25.28 -19.82
N ARG A 116 32.62 -26.51 -19.74
CA ARG A 116 34.00 -26.98 -19.88
C ARG A 116 34.39 -27.17 -21.34
#